data_AF-A0A8D0BBW1-F1
#
_entry.id   AF-A0A8D0BBW1-F1
#
_cell.length_a   1.000
_cell.length_b   1.000
_cell.length_c   1.000
_cell.angle_alpha   90.00
_cell.angle_beta   90.00
_cell.angle_gamma   90.00
#
_symmetry.space_group_name_H-M   'P 1'
#
loop_
_entity.id
_entity.type
_entity.pdbx_description
1 polymer ?
#
loop_
_entity_poly.entity_id
_entity_poly.type
_entity_poly.pdbx_seq_one_letter_code
_entity_poly.pdbx_strand_id
1 'polypeptide(L)'
;MFQMRVFFAVLCFSIAWASEDGGSFIEEGGGVRGPRIVEHKAQASCKYDKNWPTCSDDDWGTKCPSGCRIQGLIDETDQDFADRISKIRKLLVDNQNNYKKSTILKQDITILLDKNLINIEREREREGR
;
A
#
# COMPACT_ATOMS: atom_id res chain seq x y z
N MET A 1 -1.92 -28.20 29.92
CA MET A 1 -0.54 -28.10 29.36
C MET A 1 -0.28 -29.04 28.17
N PHE A 2 -0.93 -30.21 28.06
CA PHE A 2 -0.72 -31.13 26.92
C PHE A 2 -1.21 -30.56 25.57
N GLN A 3 -2.35 -29.86 25.57
CA GLN A 3 -2.91 -29.28 24.34
C GLN A 3 -2.02 -28.22 23.69
N MET A 4 -1.37 -27.33 24.46
CA MET A 4 -0.47 -26.31 23.92
C MET A 4 0.74 -26.90 23.20
N ARG A 5 1.24 -28.06 23.65
CA ARG A 5 2.38 -28.74 23.04
C ARG A 5 2.01 -29.39 21.70
N VAL A 6 0.78 -29.91 21.60
CA VAL A 6 0.25 -30.46 20.35
C VAL A 6 0.02 -29.35 19.32
N PHE A 7 -0.55 -28.21 19.72
CA PHE A 7 -0.69 -27.04 18.84
C PHE A 7 0.66 -26.53 18.32
N PHE A 8 1.67 -26.43 19.19
CA PHE A 8 3.02 -26.02 18.78
C PHE A 8 3.65 -27.01 17.80
N ALA A 9 3.50 -28.31 18.04
CA ALA A 9 4.03 -29.34 17.14
C ALA A 9 3.37 -29.30 15.76
N VAL A 10 2.04 -29.09 15.70
CA VAL A 10 1.31 -28.94 14.43
C VAL A 10 1.75 -27.68 13.69
N LEU A 11 1.88 -26.54 14.38
CA LEU A 11 2.39 -25.29 13.79
C LEU A 11 3.81 -25.43 13.23
N CYS A 12 4.72 -26.09 13.97
CA CYS A 12 6.08 -26.32 13.49
C CYS A 12 6.12 -27.26 12.27
N PHE A 13 5.22 -28.24 12.19
CA PHE A 13 5.14 -29.16 11.06
C PHE A 13 4.62 -28.48 9.78
N SER A 14 3.65 -27.55 9.91
CA SER A 14 3.13 -26.76 8.79
C SER A 14 4.18 -25.84 8.17
N ILE A 15 5.06 -25.25 8.99
CA ILE A 15 6.13 -24.36 8.50
C ILE A 15 7.22 -25.16 7.76
N ALA A 16 7.53 -26.38 8.22
CA ALA A 16 8.48 -27.25 7.53
C ALA A 16 7.96 -27.72 6.17
N TRP A 17 6.69 -28.13 6.08
CA TRP A 17 6.07 -28.56 4.81
C TRP A 17 5.87 -27.41 3.81
N ALA A 18 5.74 -26.16 4.27
CA ALA A 18 5.64 -24.99 3.39
C ALA A 18 7.01 -24.51 2.83
N SER A 19 8.11 -25.18 3.19
CA SER A 19 9.47 -24.77 2.81
C SER A 19 10.15 -25.67 1.78
N GLU A 20 9.49 -26.73 1.30
CA GLU A 20 10.10 -27.70 0.38
C GLU A 20 9.94 -27.39 -1.12
N ASP A 21 9.03 -26.48 -1.52
CA ASP A 21 9.01 -26.01 -2.91
C ASP A 21 9.73 -24.67 -3.02
N GLY A 22 10.98 -24.75 -3.46
CA GLY A 22 11.84 -23.64 -3.86
C GLY A 22 11.34 -22.91 -5.10
N GLY A 23 10.10 -22.43 -5.09
CA GLY A 23 9.54 -21.53 -6.08
C GLY A 23 10.15 -20.14 -5.90
N SER A 24 10.99 -19.72 -6.83
CA SER A 24 11.53 -18.38 -6.81
C SER A 24 10.39 -17.35 -6.90
N PHE A 25 10.41 -16.35 -6.02
CA PHE A 25 9.48 -15.20 -5.98
C PHE A 25 9.32 -14.45 -7.33
N ILE A 26 10.14 -14.77 -8.33
CA ILE A 26 10.08 -14.22 -9.68
C ILE A 26 8.94 -14.87 -10.50
N GLU A 27 8.60 -16.13 -10.24
CA GLU A 27 7.60 -16.88 -11.03
C GLU A 27 6.15 -16.44 -10.71
N GLU A 28 5.90 -15.99 -9.48
CA GLU A 28 4.57 -15.55 -9.01
C GLU A 28 4.23 -14.08 -9.37
N GLY A 29 4.90 -13.50 -10.38
CA GLY A 29 4.53 -12.18 -10.90
C GLY A 29 5.16 -10.95 -10.21
N GLY A 30 6.23 -11.14 -9.42
CA GLY A 30 7.02 -10.04 -8.82
C GLY A 30 7.89 -9.24 -9.82
N GLY A 31 7.74 -9.49 -11.13
CA GLY A 31 8.60 -9.01 -12.22
C GLY A 31 8.36 -7.58 -12.71
N VAL A 32 7.62 -6.74 -11.99
CA VAL A 32 7.34 -5.36 -12.42
C VAL A 32 8.52 -4.40 -12.18
N ARG A 33 9.61 -4.89 -11.57
CA ARG A 33 10.85 -4.12 -11.45
C ARG A 33 11.61 -4.27 -12.77
N GLY A 34 11.94 -3.14 -13.41
CA GLY A 34 12.81 -3.11 -14.60
C GLY A 34 14.10 -3.91 -14.39
N PRO A 35 14.84 -4.26 -15.45
CA PRO A 35 15.92 -5.24 -15.39
C PRO A 35 16.89 -4.87 -14.27
N ARG A 36 16.80 -5.60 -13.14
CA ARG A 36 17.87 -5.57 -12.16
C ARG A 36 19.08 -6.07 -12.93
N ILE A 37 20.14 -5.28 -12.96
CA ILE A 37 21.47 -5.79 -13.27
C ILE A 37 21.78 -6.77 -12.14
N VAL A 38 21.28 -7.99 -12.25
CA VAL A 38 21.76 -9.12 -11.50
C VAL A 38 23.13 -9.40 -12.10
N GLU A 39 24.15 -8.73 -11.59
CA GLU A 39 25.52 -9.22 -11.76
C GLU A 39 25.53 -10.64 -11.20
N HIS A 40 25.48 -11.64 -12.08
CA HIS A 40 25.63 -13.06 -11.77
C HIS A 40 27.06 -13.39 -11.27
N LYS A 41 27.81 -12.40 -10.76
CA LYS A 41 29.21 -12.49 -10.36
C LYS A 41 29.55 -11.92 -8.98
N ALA A 42 28.61 -11.29 -8.26
CA ALA A 42 28.91 -10.63 -6.99
C ALA A 42 28.38 -11.36 -5.73
N GLN A 43 27.70 -12.52 -5.87
CA GLN A 43 27.08 -13.21 -4.73
C GLN A 43 27.94 -14.32 -4.12
N ALA A 44 29.28 -14.16 -4.04
CA ALA A 44 30.14 -15.26 -3.56
C ALA A 44 31.19 -14.95 -2.48
N SER A 45 31.42 -13.70 -2.03
CA SER A 45 32.36 -13.48 -0.89
C SER A 45 32.00 -12.42 0.15
N CYS A 46 31.03 -11.53 -0.10
CA CYS A 46 30.72 -10.41 0.81
C CYS A 46 30.11 -10.83 2.17
N LYS A 47 29.62 -12.07 2.29
CA LYS A 47 28.95 -12.55 3.52
C LYS A 47 29.92 -12.93 4.66
N TYR A 48 31.24 -12.97 4.40
CA TYR A 48 32.19 -13.67 5.27
C TYR A 48 33.31 -12.83 5.91
N ASP A 49 33.41 -11.53 5.65
CA ASP A 49 34.29 -10.67 6.45
C ASP A 49 33.55 -10.20 7.71
N LYS A 50 33.31 -11.14 8.64
CA LYS A 50 32.57 -10.90 9.89
C LYS A 50 33.44 -10.28 10.99
N ASN A 51 34.67 -9.87 10.66
CA ASN A 51 35.69 -9.42 11.62
C ASN A 51 35.67 -7.90 11.86
N TRP A 52 34.70 -7.16 11.34
CA TRP A 52 34.58 -5.73 11.61
C TRP A 52 34.00 -5.49 13.01
N PRO A 53 34.62 -4.61 13.82
CA PRO A 53 34.01 -4.20 15.08
C PRO A 53 32.71 -3.44 14.80
N THR A 54 31.80 -3.42 15.77
CA THR A 54 30.60 -2.59 15.72
C THR A 54 30.98 -1.12 15.63
N CYS A 55 30.32 -0.37 14.75
CA CYS A 55 30.53 1.07 14.66
C CYS A 55 30.05 1.78 15.93
N SER A 56 30.76 2.84 16.33
CA SER A 56 30.30 3.83 17.31
C SER A 56 29.65 5.04 16.61
N ASP A 57 29.00 5.92 17.36
CA ASP A 57 28.42 7.16 16.82
C ASP A 57 29.51 8.07 16.19
N ASP A 58 30.72 8.07 16.74
CA ASP A 58 31.87 8.84 16.22
C ASP A 58 32.38 8.33 14.86
N ASP A 59 32.07 7.08 14.50
CA ASP A 59 32.42 6.52 13.20
C ASP A 59 31.51 7.06 12.09
N TRP A 60 30.38 7.69 12.43
CA TRP A 60 29.50 8.27 11.44
C TRP A 60 30.16 9.44 10.71
N GLY A 61 30.18 9.40 9.39
CA GLY A 61 30.83 10.40 8.54
C GLY A 61 32.27 10.05 8.14
N THR A 62 32.99 9.26 8.96
CA THR A 62 34.27 8.65 8.55
C THR A 62 34.07 7.27 7.93
N LYS A 63 33.14 6.48 8.46
CA LYS A 63 32.66 5.22 7.88
C LYS A 63 31.26 5.44 7.31
N CYS A 64 31.11 5.21 6.02
CA CYS A 64 29.86 5.40 5.29
C CYS A 64 29.42 4.11 4.59
N PRO A 65 28.12 3.85 4.45
CA PRO A 65 27.62 2.72 3.65
C PRO A 65 28.03 2.86 2.19
N SER A 66 28.10 1.73 1.48
CA SER A 66 28.44 1.74 0.07
C SER A 66 27.37 2.45 -0.77
N GLY A 67 27.83 3.13 -1.83
CA GLY A 67 26.95 3.85 -2.75
C GLY A 67 25.87 2.94 -3.37
N CYS A 68 26.21 1.70 -3.72
CA CYS A 68 25.23 0.74 -4.26
C CYS A 68 24.11 0.42 -3.25
N ARG A 69 24.43 0.34 -1.94
CA ARG A 69 23.41 0.10 -0.91
C ARG A 69 22.51 1.31 -0.73
N ILE A 70 23.08 2.51 -0.70
CA ILE A 70 22.30 3.75 -0.59
C ILE A 70 21.43 3.95 -1.84
N GLN A 71 21.96 3.74 -3.04
CA GLN A 71 21.21 3.86 -4.28
C GLN A 71 19.99 2.93 -4.28
N GLY A 72 20.17 1.66 -3.90
CA GLY A 72 19.06 0.72 -3.82
C GLY A 72 17.97 1.14 -2.82
N LEU A 73 18.36 1.72 -1.68
CA LEU A 73 17.41 2.25 -0.69
C LEU A 73 16.70 3.51 -1.19
N ILE A 74 17.41 4.39 -1.90
CA ILE A 74 16.83 5.59 -2.52
C ILE A 74 15.79 5.17 -3.56
N ASP A 75 16.14 4.27 -4.47
CA ASP A 75 15.25 3.82 -5.54
C ASP A 75 14.00 3.11 -5.00
N GLU A 76 14.18 2.26 -3.97
CA GLU A 76 13.05 1.59 -3.30
C GLU A 76 12.12 2.60 -2.62
N THR A 77 12.68 3.56 -1.91
CA THR A 77 11.93 4.58 -1.18
C THR A 77 11.21 5.54 -2.14
N ASP A 78 11.86 5.93 -3.23
CA ASP A 78 11.27 6.79 -4.26
C ASP A 78 10.06 6.10 -4.93
N GLN A 79 10.19 4.80 -5.23
CA GLN A 79 9.09 4.01 -5.76
C GLN A 79 7.90 3.93 -4.78
N ASP A 80 8.14 3.65 -3.50
CA ASP A 80 7.05 3.61 -2.50
C ASP A 80 6.36 4.97 -2.37
N PHE A 81 7.12 6.06 -2.35
CA PHE A 81 6.53 7.40 -2.28
C PHE A 81 5.74 7.75 -3.54
N ALA A 82 6.23 7.41 -4.72
CA ALA A 82 5.50 7.61 -5.97
C ALA A 82 4.14 6.87 -5.96
N ASP A 83 4.13 5.61 -5.52
CA ASP A 83 2.92 4.79 -5.42
C ASP A 83 1.93 5.38 -4.40
N ARG A 84 2.42 5.81 -3.23
CA ARG A 84 1.59 6.44 -2.20
C ARG A 84 0.99 7.77 -2.67
N ILE A 85 1.78 8.60 -3.34
CA ILE A 85 1.30 9.87 -3.92
C ILE A 85 0.24 9.61 -4.99
N SER A 86 0.43 8.62 -5.85
CA SER A 86 -0.55 8.23 -6.87
C SER A 86 -1.88 7.80 -6.24
N LYS A 87 -1.85 6.99 -5.18
CA LYS A 87 -3.05 6.60 -4.43
C LYS A 87 -3.77 7.80 -3.83
N ILE A 88 -3.04 8.71 -3.18
CA ILE A 88 -3.62 9.93 -2.59
C ILE A 88 -4.28 10.81 -3.67
N ARG A 89 -3.63 10.99 -4.82
CA ARG A 89 -4.19 11.78 -5.93
C ARG A 89 -5.49 11.18 -6.46
N LYS A 90 -5.55 9.86 -6.65
CA LYS A 90 -6.79 9.17 -7.07
C LYS A 90 -7.92 9.41 -6.07
N LEU A 91 -7.64 9.19 -4.78
CA LEU A 91 -8.63 9.42 -3.72
C LEU A 91 -9.14 10.87 -3.69
N LEU A 92 -8.27 11.86 -3.91
CA LEU A 92 -8.68 13.27 -3.95
C LEU A 92 -9.61 13.57 -5.13
N VAL A 93 -9.28 13.07 -6.32
CA VAL A 93 -10.11 13.26 -7.52
C VAL A 93 -11.46 12.58 -7.34
N ASP A 94 -11.48 11.34 -6.84
CA ASP A 94 -12.72 10.58 -6.61
C ASP A 94 -13.62 11.29 -5.59
N ASN A 95 -13.05 11.76 -4.48
CA ASN A 95 -13.81 12.52 -3.48
C ASN A 95 -14.35 13.84 -4.02
N GLN A 96 -13.57 14.57 -4.81
CA GLN A 96 -14.02 15.81 -5.43
C GLN A 96 -15.18 15.57 -6.42
N ASN A 97 -15.11 14.50 -7.20
CA ASN A 97 -16.18 14.12 -8.13
C ASN A 97 -17.44 13.70 -7.38
N ASN A 98 -17.29 12.90 -6.33
CA ASN A 98 -18.41 12.48 -5.47
C ASN A 98 -19.06 13.68 -4.77
N TYR A 99 -18.27 14.64 -4.30
CA TYR A 99 -18.78 15.88 -3.70
C TYR A 99 -19.61 16.70 -4.70
N LYS A 100 -19.12 16.90 -5.93
CA LYS A 100 -19.86 17.60 -6.98
C LYS A 100 -21.18 16.89 -7.30
N LYS A 101 -21.14 15.56 -7.45
CA LYS A 101 -22.33 14.74 -7.70
C LYS A 101 -23.35 14.85 -6.56
N SER A 102 -22.89 14.79 -5.30
CA SER A 102 -23.76 14.94 -4.13
C SER A 102 -24.39 16.33 -4.06
N THR A 103 -23.65 17.37 -4.43
CA THR A 103 -24.15 18.75 -4.47
C THR A 103 -25.28 18.90 -5.50
N ILE A 104 -25.08 18.39 -6.72
CA ILE A 104 -26.10 18.41 -7.77
C ILE A 104 -27.35 17.64 -7.32
N LEU A 105 -27.17 16.42 -6.78
CA LEU A 105 -28.29 15.61 -6.31
C LEU A 105 -29.09 16.30 -5.19
N LYS A 106 -28.41 16.96 -4.25
CA LYS A 106 -29.09 17.76 -3.20
C LYS A 106 -29.91 18.88 -3.80
N GLN A 107 -29.35 19.59 -4.79
CA GLN A 107 -30.07 20.68 -5.46
C GLN A 107 -31.30 20.16 -6.21
N ASP A 108 -31.17 19.06 -6.95
CA ASP A 108 -32.28 18.44 -7.68
C ASP A 108 -33.41 17.98 -6.76
N ILE A 109 -33.08 17.31 -5.66
CA ILE A 109 -34.06 16.87 -4.65
C ILE A 109 -34.76 18.08 -4.03
N THR A 110 -34.01 19.13 -3.69
CA THR A 110 -34.58 20.36 -3.11
C THR A 110 -35.59 21.00 -4.07
N ILE A 111 -35.22 21.12 -5.35
CA ILE A 111 -36.11 21.69 -6.38
C ILE A 111 -37.38 20.84 -6.56
N LEU A 112 -37.25 19.52 -6.56
CA LEU A 112 -38.41 18.61 -6.67
C LEU A 112 -39.33 18.72 -5.46
N LEU A 113 -38.76 18.79 -4.25
CA LEU A 113 -39.52 18.91 -3.03
C LEU A 113 -40.29 20.23 -2.98
N ASP A 114 -39.64 21.35 -3.31
CA ASP A 114 -40.26 22.67 -3.35
C ASP A 114 -41.43 22.71 -4.34
N LYS A 115 -41.25 22.15 -5.54
CA LYS A 115 -42.32 22.06 -6.55
C LYS A 115 -43.52 21.26 -6.04
N ASN A 116 -43.26 20.11 -5.40
CA ASN A 116 -44.32 19.27 -4.87
C ASN A 116 -45.06 19.96 -3.72
N LEU A 117 -44.36 20.65 -2.83
CA LEU A 117 -44.97 21.43 -1.74
C LEU A 117 -45.88 22.54 -2.29
N ILE A 118 -45.40 23.32 -3.27
CA ILE A 118 -46.20 24.37 -3.93
C ILE A 118 -47.40 23.79 -4.67
N ASN A 119 -47.27 22.61 -5.29
CA ASN A 119 -48.40 21.94 -5.94
C ASN A 119 -49.47 21.53 -4.91
N ILE A 120 -49.06 20.92 -3.79
CA ILE A 120 -49.96 20.50 -2.71
C ILE A 120 -50.66 21.71 -2.07
N GLU A 121 -49.96 22.83 -1.88
CA GLU A 121 -50.56 24.07 -1.41
C GLU A 121 -51.63 24.59 -2.37
N ARG A 122 -51.32 24.65 -3.68
CA ARG A 122 -52.30 25.07 -4.71
C ARG A 122 -53.48 24.12 -4.86
N GLU A 123 -53.33 22.84 -4.55
CA GLU A 123 -54.44 21.89 -4.52
C GLU A 123 -55.33 22.12 -3.32
N ARG A 124 -54.75 22.30 -2.12
CA ARG A 124 -55.51 22.66 -0.91
C ARG A 124 -56.29 23.96 -1.06
N GLU A 125 -55.72 24.98 -1.70
CA GLU A 125 -56.43 26.24 -1.98
C GLU A 125 -57.59 26.09 -2.97
N ARG A 126 -57.51 25.10 -3.89
CA ARG A 126 -58.58 24.81 -4.85
C ARG A 126 -59.72 24.01 -4.23
N GLU A 127 -59.43 23.07 -3.33
CA GLU A 127 -60.46 22.27 -2.64
C GLU A 127 -61.21 23.05 -1.55
N GLY A 128 -60.57 24.08 -0.97
CA GLY A 128 -61.20 24.93 0.05
C GLY A 128 -62.10 26.05 -0.48
N ARG A 129 -62.26 26.17 -1.81
CA ARG A 129 -63.08 27.20 -2.48
C ARG A 129 -64.30 26.56 -3.14
#